data_AF-A0A7W1UR33-F1
#
_entry.id   AF-A0A7W1UR33-F1
#
_cell.length_a   1.000
_cell.length_b   1.000
_cell.length_c   1.000
_cell.angle_alpha   90.00
_cell.angle_beta   90.00
_cell.angle_gamma   90.00
#
_symmetry.space_group_name_H-M   'P 1'
#
loop_
_entity.id
_entity.type
_entity.pdbx_description
1 polymer ?
#
loop_
_entity_poly.entity_id
_entity_poly.type
_entity_poly.pdbx_seq_one_letter_code
_entity_poly.pdbx_strand_id
1 'polypeptide(L)'
;MKKRMHQIELFMKYPFEVQNEWLHKLTQSAKDTEWGKKHDYKNVFNVEQFKNNVPVQDYETLKPFIDRVRRGEQNILWHTDIKWFAKSSGTTNDKSKYIPVSTESLDDCHYNGGRDMIAIHCSLNPETQLFTGKNLALAGSLVTDHFGGHESQNGDLSAIVINNLPVWAEFFRAPDLSIALLEKWDEKLEKIAKATMNENMVSLAGVPSWMLLIMKRVLEESGKKSIAEVWPNLEVYFHGGVNFTPYKEQFKTIFNKPDLNYLELYNATEGFFGIQDQRNSDELLLMLDYGIFYEFIPVSEFEKEFPNTLSLSQVEADVNYAMVISTTAGLWRYKLGDTIKFTSIAPFR
;
A
#
# COMPACT_ATOMS: atom_id res chain seq x y z
N MET A 1 -11.40 -16.23 -2.61
CA MET A 1 -12.02 -15.57 -3.76
C MET A 1 -13.45 -15.14 -3.46
N LYS A 2 -14.47 -16.01 -3.54
CA LYS A 2 -15.88 -15.63 -3.27
C LYS A 2 -16.11 -14.96 -1.90
N LYS A 3 -15.49 -15.47 -0.83
CA LYS A 3 -15.56 -14.86 0.51
C LYS A 3 -15.00 -13.43 0.55
N ARG A 4 -13.90 -13.16 -0.17
CA ARG A 4 -13.29 -11.82 -0.22
C ARG A 4 -14.15 -10.85 -1.02
N MET A 5 -14.63 -11.25 -2.20
CA MET A 5 -15.58 -10.44 -2.97
C MET A 5 -16.83 -10.08 -2.15
N HIS A 6 -17.36 -11.02 -1.37
CA HIS A 6 -18.49 -10.73 -0.49
C HIS A 6 -18.16 -9.70 0.61
N GLN A 7 -16.94 -9.70 1.15
CA GLN A 7 -16.50 -8.67 2.10
C GLN A 7 -16.37 -7.30 1.44
N ILE A 8 -15.90 -7.27 0.18
CA ILE A 8 -15.86 -6.05 -0.62
C ILE A 8 -17.27 -5.48 -0.83
N GLU A 9 -18.21 -6.32 -1.27
CA GLU A 9 -19.62 -5.94 -1.44
C GLU A 9 -20.24 -5.43 -0.12
N LEU A 10 -19.85 -5.99 1.03
CA LEU A 10 -20.34 -5.59 2.33
C LEU A 10 -19.94 -4.15 2.66
N PHE A 11 -18.65 -3.80 2.55
CA PHE A 11 -18.21 -2.44 2.88
C PHE A 11 -18.69 -1.42 1.83
N MET A 12 -18.89 -1.83 0.57
CA MET A 12 -19.52 -0.97 -0.44
C MET A 12 -20.96 -0.60 -0.06
N LYS A 13 -21.68 -1.54 0.57
CA LYS A 13 -23.07 -1.35 0.99
C LYS A 13 -23.22 -0.62 2.32
N TYR A 14 -22.28 -0.84 3.25
CA TYR A 14 -22.29 -0.26 4.61
C TYR A 14 -20.99 0.51 4.91
N PRO A 15 -20.62 1.51 4.09
CA PRO A 15 -19.32 2.16 4.17
C PRO A 15 -19.12 2.96 5.46
N PHE A 16 -20.20 3.58 5.97
CA PHE A 16 -20.15 4.42 7.17
C PHE A 16 -20.05 3.58 8.44
N GLU A 17 -20.77 2.46 8.49
CA GLU A 17 -20.71 1.50 9.59
C GLU A 17 -19.31 0.92 9.71
N VAL A 18 -18.70 0.51 8.58
CA VAL A 18 -17.34 -0.04 8.56
C VAL A 18 -16.32 1.00 9.04
N GLN A 19 -16.40 2.26 8.60
CA GLN A 19 -15.48 3.31 9.04
C GLN A 19 -15.66 3.68 10.52
N ASN A 20 -16.89 3.73 11.02
CA ASN A 20 -17.15 3.95 12.45
C ASN A 20 -16.64 2.78 13.31
N GLU A 21 -16.80 1.53 12.84
CA GLU A 21 -16.26 0.35 13.49
C GLU A 21 -14.73 0.42 13.57
N TRP A 22 -14.06 0.84 12.48
CA TRP A 22 -12.61 1.02 12.48
C TRP A 22 -12.14 2.10 13.44
N LEU A 23 -12.78 3.27 13.46
CA LEU A 23 -12.45 4.30 14.45
C LEU A 23 -12.54 3.75 15.87
N HIS A 24 -13.62 3.04 16.19
CA HIS A 24 -13.80 2.44 17.50
C HIS A 24 -12.71 1.40 17.81
N LYS A 25 -12.42 0.47 16.89
CA LYS A 25 -11.35 -0.53 17.06
C LYS A 25 -10.00 0.13 17.29
N LEU A 26 -9.63 1.08 16.44
CA LEU A 26 -8.34 1.78 16.53
C LEU A 26 -8.18 2.48 17.89
N THR A 27 -9.15 3.30 18.27
CA THR A 27 -9.10 4.04 19.54
C THR A 27 -9.13 3.13 20.76
N GLN A 28 -9.92 2.06 20.74
CA GLN A 28 -9.97 1.10 21.85
C GLN A 28 -8.69 0.29 21.99
N SER A 29 -8.08 -0.14 20.89
CA SER A 29 -6.80 -0.86 20.91
C SER A 29 -5.66 0.02 21.43
N ALA A 30 -5.69 1.32 21.11
CA ALA A 30 -4.62 2.24 21.48
C ALA A 30 -4.85 3.00 22.78
N LYS A 31 -5.98 2.82 23.50
CA LYS A 31 -6.33 3.66 24.66
C LYS A 31 -5.32 3.66 25.80
N ASP A 32 -4.57 2.57 25.96
CA ASP A 32 -3.59 2.39 27.04
C ASP A 32 -2.15 2.74 26.63
N THR A 33 -1.94 3.14 25.37
CA THR A 33 -0.64 3.65 24.89
C THR A 33 -0.37 5.04 25.47
N GLU A 34 0.89 5.49 25.40
CA GLU A 34 1.22 6.87 25.77
C GLU A 34 0.39 7.89 24.97
N TRP A 35 0.24 7.67 23.66
CA TRP A 35 -0.57 8.52 22.79
C TRP A 35 -2.06 8.49 23.16
N GLY A 36 -2.62 7.30 23.37
CA GLY A 36 -4.04 7.14 23.71
C GLY A 36 -4.40 7.79 25.04
N LYS A 37 -3.51 7.73 26.03
CA LYS A 37 -3.65 8.44 27.31
C LYS A 37 -3.55 9.96 27.14
N LYS A 38 -2.59 10.42 26.32
CA LYS A 38 -2.39 11.85 26.02
C LYS A 38 -3.63 12.48 25.36
N HIS A 39 -4.33 11.73 24.51
CA HIS A 39 -5.49 12.20 23.76
C HIS A 39 -6.83 11.62 24.24
N ASP A 40 -6.85 11.05 25.45
CA ASP A 40 -8.05 10.54 26.14
C ASP A 40 -8.93 9.59 25.29
N TYR A 41 -8.30 8.62 24.61
CA TYR A 41 -9.00 7.64 23.75
C TYR A 41 -10.02 6.80 24.51
N LYS A 42 -9.85 6.66 25.83
CA LYS A 42 -10.81 5.97 26.69
C LYS A 42 -12.22 6.60 26.63
N ASN A 43 -12.31 7.91 26.39
CA ASN A 43 -13.57 8.66 26.35
C ASN A 43 -13.96 9.08 24.91
N VAL A 44 -13.36 8.48 23.89
CA VAL A 44 -13.74 8.69 22.49
C VAL A 44 -14.81 7.66 22.10
N PHE A 45 -16.02 8.14 21.86
CA PHE A 45 -17.18 7.31 21.48
C PHE A 45 -17.71 7.64 20.09
N ASN A 46 -17.29 8.75 19.49
CA ASN A 46 -17.70 9.17 18.15
C ASN A 46 -16.60 9.98 17.45
N VAL A 47 -16.80 10.18 16.14
CA VAL A 47 -15.87 10.89 15.25
C VAL A 47 -15.61 12.33 15.71
N GLU A 48 -16.62 13.03 16.23
CA GLU A 48 -16.49 14.42 16.68
C GLU A 48 -15.56 14.53 17.89
N GLN A 49 -15.75 13.68 18.90
CA GLN A 49 -14.86 13.59 20.06
C GLN A 49 -13.43 13.24 19.66
N PHE A 50 -13.26 12.28 18.76
CA PHE A 50 -11.95 11.94 18.23
C PHE A 50 -11.24 13.15 17.61
N LYS A 51 -11.94 13.89 16.75
CA LYS A 51 -11.41 15.07 16.07
C LYS A 51 -11.09 16.23 17.01
N ASN A 52 -11.88 16.39 18.08
CA ASN A 52 -11.65 17.42 19.09
C ASN A 52 -10.44 17.08 19.98
N ASN A 53 -10.22 15.80 20.27
CA ASN A 53 -9.14 15.36 21.15
C ASN A 53 -7.78 15.24 20.43
N VAL A 54 -7.78 14.89 19.15
CA VAL A 54 -6.57 14.61 18.36
C VAL A 54 -6.46 15.65 17.26
N PRO A 55 -5.43 16.51 17.22
CA PRO A 55 -5.22 17.39 16.07
C PRO A 55 -4.73 16.59 14.86
N VAL A 56 -4.92 17.13 13.66
CA VAL A 56 -4.29 16.57 12.44
C VAL A 56 -2.78 16.61 12.61
N GLN A 57 -2.12 15.52 12.23
CA GLN A 57 -0.69 15.30 12.37
C GLN A 57 0.01 15.30 11.01
N ASP A 58 1.28 15.66 11.01
CA ASP A 58 2.19 15.40 9.91
C ASP A 58 3.33 14.48 10.38
N TYR A 59 4.32 14.28 9.53
CA TYR A 59 5.46 13.45 9.90
C TYR A 59 6.30 14.08 11.02
N GLU A 60 6.50 15.38 11.01
CA GLU A 60 7.36 16.06 11.98
C GLU A 60 6.76 16.04 13.38
N THR A 61 5.43 16.11 13.50
CA THR A 61 4.74 16.00 14.79
C THR A 61 4.78 14.58 15.37
N LEU A 62 4.73 13.54 14.53
CA LEU A 62 4.83 12.14 14.96
C LEU A 62 6.26 11.64 15.12
N LYS A 63 7.22 12.24 14.42
CA LYS A 63 8.63 11.82 14.37
C LYS A 63 9.26 11.58 15.75
N PRO A 64 9.07 12.44 16.79
CA PRO A 64 9.63 12.17 18.11
C PRO A 64 9.15 10.86 18.74
N PHE A 65 7.90 10.48 18.49
CA PHE A 65 7.33 9.22 18.98
C PHE A 65 7.84 8.04 18.15
N ILE A 66 7.86 8.18 16.83
CA ILE A 66 8.40 7.17 15.89
C ILE A 66 9.86 6.85 16.23
N ASP A 67 10.70 7.87 16.47
CA ASP A 67 12.12 7.70 16.80
C ASP A 67 12.32 6.94 18.12
N ARG A 68 11.45 7.13 19.12
CA ARG A 68 11.46 6.37 20.38
C ARG A 68 11.09 4.92 20.15
N VAL A 69 10.04 4.65 19.38
CA VAL A 69 9.63 3.28 19.02
C VAL A 69 10.74 2.55 18.27
N ARG A 70 11.37 3.23 17.31
CA ARG A 70 12.49 2.68 16.53
C ARG A 70 13.73 2.34 17.36
N ARG A 71 13.90 3.01 18.50
CA ARG A 71 14.95 2.75 19.50
C ARG A 71 14.56 1.73 20.57
N GLY A 72 13.34 1.18 20.49
CA GLY A 72 12.89 0.06 21.32
C GLY A 72 11.83 0.40 22.37
N GLU A 73 11.43 1.67 22.53
CA GLU A 73 10.34 2.01 23.43
C GLU A 73 8.98 1.61 22.84
N GLN A 74 8.30 0.64 23.43
CA GLN A 74 7.01 0.13 22.93
C GLN A 74 5.81 0.81 23.61
N ASN A 75 4.60 0.52 23.12
CA ASN A 75 3.35 1.05 23.67
C ASN A 75 3.23 2.59 23.65
N ILE A 76 3.86 3.24 22.67
CA ILE A 76 3.82 4.70 22.46
C ILE A 76 2.67 5.10 21.53
N LEU A 77 2.79 4.79 20.23
CA LEU A 77 1.79 5.13 19.20
C LEU A 77 0.78 4.01 18.97
N TRP A 78 1.22 2.78 19.17
CA TRP A 78 0.43 1.55 19.01
C TRP A 78 0.74 0.59 20.15
N HIS A 79 -0.18 -0.32 20.42
CA HIS A 79 -0.17 -1.18 21.62
C HIS A 79 0.66 -2.46 21.46
N THR A 80 0.80 -2.97 20.24
CA THR A 80 1.70 -4.09 19.92
C THR A 80 3.09 -3.62 19.56
N ASP A 81 4.07 -4.52 19.72
CA ASP A 81 5.46 -4.22 19.45
C ASP A 81 5.69 -3.92 17.96
N ILE A 82 6.37 -2.82 17.68
CA ILE A 82 6.75 -2.42 16.33
C ILE A 82 8.26 -2.52 16.20
N LYS A 83 8.70 -3.31 15.21
CA LYS A 83 10.11 -3.52 14.87
C LYS A 83 10.44 -3.17 13.41
N TRP A 84 9.45 -2.87 12.59
CA TRP A 84 9.63 -2.56 11.17
C TRP A 84 9.27 -1.11 10.87
N PHE A 85 10.11 -0.46 10.08
CA PHE A 85 9.96 0.94 9.69
C PHE A 85 10.16 1.09 8.19
N ALA A 86 9.06 1.27 7.48
CA ALA A 86 9.13 1.45 6.04
C ALA A 86 9.58 2.88 5.70
N LYS A 87 10.51 3.01 4.75
CA LYS A 87 11.01 4.28 4.25
C LYS A 87 9.99 4.86 3.27
N SER A 88 9.57 6.09 3.50
CA SER A 88 8.78 6.88 2.55
C SER A 88 9.64 7.99 1.97
N SER A 89 9.55 8.19 0.65
CA SER A 89 10.25 9.25 -0.07
C SER A 89 9.53 10.58 0.15
N GLY A 90 9.90 11.30 1.21
CA GLY A 90 9.44 12.66 1.46
C GLY A 90 10.22 13.68 0.61
N THR A 91 9.52 14.64 0.01
CA THR A 91 10.09 15.72 -0.82
C THR A 91 10.67 16.91 -0.04
N THR A 92 10.87 16.77 1.28
CA THR A 92 11.36 17.86 2.14
C THR A 92 12.50 17.39 3.05
N ASN A 93 13.67 18.04 2.91
CA ASN A 93 14.84 18.00 3.80
C ASN A 93 15.65 16.69 3.94
N ASP A 94 15.98 16.04 2.82
CA ASP A 94 17.12 15.10 2.70
C ASP A 94 17.18 13.94 3.72
N LYS A 95 16.07 13.65 4.42
CA LYS A 95 15.95 12.58 5.40
C LYS A 95 14.71 11.75 5.09
N SER A 96 14.90 10.46 4.88
CA SER A 96 13.80 9.52 4.67
C SER A 96 12.83 9.56 5.86
N LYS A 97 11.53 9.53 5.56
CA LYS A 97 10.49 9.33 6.58
C LYS A 97 10.48 7.85 6.97
N TYR A 98 10.39 7.56 8.26
CA TYR A 98 10.30 6.20 8.79
C TYR A 98 8.88 5.97 9.28
N ILE A 99 8.10 5.19 8.54
CA ILE A 99 6.72 4.90 8.86
C ILE A 99 6.66 3.58 9.63
N PRO A 100 6.08 3.55 10.86
CA PRO A 100 5.89 2.32 11.61
C PRO A 100 5.08 1.29 10.83
N VAL A 101 5.48 0.03 10.87
CA VAL A 101 4.73 -1.10 10.31
C VAL A 101 4.52 -2.12 11.43
N SER A 102 3.27 -2.29 11.84
CA SER A 102 2.85 -3.28 12.85
C SER A 102 2.48 -4.60 12.17
N THR A 103 2.32 -5.65 12.97
CA THR A 103 1.79 -6.93 12.48
C THR A 103 0.37 -6.74 11.94
N GLU A 104 -0.44 -5.94 12.63
CA GLU A 104 -1.81 -5.62 12.21
C GLU A 104 -1.84 -4.83 10.90
N SER A 105 -0.91 -3.90 10.66
CA SER A 105 -0.86 -3.22 9.37
C SER A 105 -0.41 -4.14 8.23
N LEU A 106 0.44 -5.15 8.51
CA LEU A 106 0.73 -6.19 7.53
C LEU A 106 -0.51 -7.03 7.23
N ASP A 107 -1.17 -7.57 8.26
CA ASP A 107 -2.26 -8.53 8.12
C ASP A 107 -3.57 -7.90 7.64
N ASP A 108 -3.99 -6.81 8.27
CA ASP A 108 -5.30 -6.19 8.05
C ASP A 108 -5.28 -5.19 6.89
N CYS A 109 -4.11 -4.66 6.53
CA CYS A 109 -3.98 -3.70 5.43
C CYS A 109 -3.27 -4.31 4.22
N HIS A 110 -1.95 -4.49 4.25
CA HIS A 110 -1.18 -4.84 3.05
C HIS A 110 -1.50 -6.24 2.50
N TYR A 111 -1.66 -7.25 3.36
CA TYR A 111 -2.02 -8.60 2.93
C TYR A 111 -3.49 -8.71 2.51
N ASN A 112 -4.40 -7.94 3.14
CA ASN A 112 -5.77 -7.81 2.61
C ASN A 112 -5.77 -7.16 1.22
N GLY A 113 -5.00 -6.08 1.02
CA GLY A 113 -4.75 -5.46 -0.27
C GLY A 113 -4.33 -6.46 -1.35
N GLY A 114 -3.32 -7.28 -1.07
CA GLY A 114 -2.86 -8.32 -1.99
C GLY A 114 -3.91 -9.42 -2.24
N ARG A 115 -4.64 -9.85 -1.20
CA ARG A 115 -5.72 -10.86 -1.33
C ARG A 115 -6.86 -10.35 -2.20
N ASP A 116 -7.25 -9.09 -2.05
CA ASP A 116 -8.36 -8.49 -2.76
C ASP A 116 -8.00 -8.08 -4.18
N MET A 117 -6.77 -7.64 -4.41
CA MET A 117 -6.21 -7.48 -5.75
C MET A 117 -6.38 -8.77 -6.57
N ILE A 118 -5.99 -9.91 -5.98
CA ILE A 118 -6.16 -11.22 -6.63
C ILE A 118 -7.65 -11.58 -6.76
N ALA A 119 -8.45 -11.35 -5.71
CA ALA A 119 -9.89 -11.62 -5.72
C ALA A 119 -10.64 -10.90 -6.84
N ILE A 120 -10.38 -9.60 -6.96
CA ILE A 120 -10.94 -8.72 -7.97
C ILE A 120 -10.49 -9.18 -9.35
N HIS A 121 -9.19 -9.43 -9.57
CA HIS A 121 -8.70 -9.90 -10.86
C HIS A 121 -9.40 -11.19 -11.32
N CYS A 122 -9.50 -12.20 -10.46
CA CYS A 122 -10.17 -13.44 -10.83
C CYS A 122 -11.69 -13.26 -10.99
N SER A 123 -12.32 -12.32 -10.29
CA SER A 123 -13.73 -11.98 -10.49
C SER A 123 -13.95 -11.29 -11.83
N LEU A 124 -13.05 -10.38 -12.21
CA LEU A 124 -13.06 -9.71 -13.50
C LEU A 124 -12.67 -10.66 -14.62
N ASN A 125 -11.85 -11.68 -14.38
CA ASN A 125 -11.30 -12.59 -15.38
C ASN A 125 -11.50 -14.07 -14.96
N PRO A 126 -12.70 -14.66 -15.15
CA PRO A 126 -12.99 -16.02 -14.68
C PRO A 126 -12.09 -17.12 -15.28
N GLU A 127 -11.57 -16.90 -16.49
CA GLU A 127 -10.69 -17.84 -17.22
C GLU A 127 -9.20 -17.64 -16.92
N THR A 128 -8.87 -16.81 -15.94
CA THR A 128 -7.50 -16.50 -15.50
C THR A 128 -6.66 -17.75 -15.26
N GLN A 129 -5.42 -17.70 -15.73
CA GLN A 129 -4.37 -18.69 -15.51
C GLN A 129 -3.33 -18.18 -14.48
N LEU A 130 -3.67 -17.18 -13.67
CA LEU A 130 -2.79 -16.53 -12.68
C LEU A 130 -2.06 -17.52 -11.75
N PHE A 131 -2.66 -18.68 -11.47
CA PHE A 131 -2.09 -19.68 -10.55
C PHE A 131 -1.27 -20.77 -11.26
N THR A 132 -1.05 -20.67 -12.58
CA THR A 132 -0.30 -21.66 -13.37
C THR A 132 1.19 -21.33 -13.53
N GLY A 133 1.61 -20.16 -13.06
CA GLY A 133 2.97 -19.67 -13.16
C GLY A 133 3.34 -18.80 -11.98
N LYS A 134 4.43 -18.03 -12.14
CA LYS A 134 4.92 -17.14 -11.08
C LYS A 134 4.59 -15.68 -11.37
N ASN A 135 4.52 -14.92 -10.28
CA ASN A 135 4.42 -13.47 -10.26
C ASN A 135 5.83 -12.86 -10.16
N LEU A 136 6.22 -12.02 -11.11
CA LEU A 136 7.43 -11.22 -10.98
C LEU A 136 7.13 -10.04 -10.06
N ALA A 137 7.67 -10.07 -8.85
CA ALA A 137 7.52 -8.99 -7.87
C ALA A 137 8.88 -8.50 -7.38
N LEU A 138 9.07 -7.19 -7.48
CA LEU A 138 10.21 -6.49 -6.93
C LEU A 138 10.03 -6.25 -5.42
N ALA A 139 11.05 -6.60 -4.66
CA ALA A 139 11.25 -6.07 -3.31
C ALA A 139 12.32 -4.97 -3.38
N GLY A 140 12.20 -3.97 -2.50
CA GLY A 140 13.30 -3.03 -2.27
C GLY A 140 14.37 -3.62 -1.35
N SER A 141 15.04 -2.79 -0.56
CA SER A 141 16.05 -3.24 0.42
C SER A 141 15.49 -3.23 1.84
N LEU A 142 16.11 -4.03 2.71
CA LEU A 142 15.82 -4.09 4.14
C LEU A 142 17.14 -4.09 4.91
N VAL A 143 17.26 -3.19 5.88
CA VAL A 143 18.46 -2.97 6.68
C VAL A 143 18.10 -3.10 8.16
N THR A 144 18.99 -3.68 8.96
CA THR A 144 18.84 -3.73 10.42
C THR A 144 19.57 -2.53 11.04
N ASP A 145 18.84 -1.75 11.84
CA ASP A 145 19.41 -0.73 12.72
C ASP A 145 19.74 -1.36 14.08
N HIS A 146 20.89 -0.98 14.65
CA HIS A 146 21.30 -1.37 15.99
C HIS A 146 21.30 -0.17 16.93
N PHE A 147 20.49 -0.21 17.97
CA PHE A 147 20.38 0.81 19.02
C PHE A 147 20.77 0.23 20.38
N GLY A 148 22.08 0.10 20.61
CA GLY A 148 22.58 -0.53 21.83
C GLY A 148 22.15 -2.00 21.90
N GLY A 149 21.27 -2.35 22.84
CA GLY A 149 20.73 -3.71 23.00
C GLY A 149 19.44 -4.01 22.23
N HIS A 150 18.93 -3.06 21.43
CA HIS A 150 17.71 -3.21 20.63
C HIS A 150 18.03 -3.20 19.13
N GLU A 151 17.29 -4.02 18.38
CA GLU A 151 17.35 -4.08 16.92
C GLU A 151 15.98 -3.76 16.32
N SER A 152 15.97 -2.92 15.30
CA SER A 152 14.80 -2.66 14.45
C SER A 152 15.20 -2.76 12.98
N GLN A 153 14.23 -2.96 12.09
CA GLN A 153 14.47 -3.07 10.66
C GLN A 153 13.86 -1.88 9.92
N ASN A 154 14.59 -1.35 8.94
CA ASN A 154 14.13 -0.27 8.09
C ASN A 154 14.45 -0.52 6.62
N GLY A 155 13.53 -0.12 5.73
CA GLY A 155 13.67 -0.45 4.32
C GLY A 155 12.44 -0.09 3.50
N ASP A 156 12.39 -0.54 2.26
CA ASP A 156 11.19 -0.37 1.43
C ASP A 156 10.04 -1.22 1.99
N LEU A 157 8.81 -0.69 1.92
CA LEU A 157 7.62 -1.41 2.37
C LEU A 157 7.49 -2.78 1.68
N SER A 158 7.78 -2.86 0.38
CA SER A 158 7.73 -4.11 -0.38
C SER A 158 8.69 -5.17 0.18
N ALA A 159 9.87 -4.77 0.66
CA ALA A 159 10.82 -5.69 1.28
C ALA A 159 10.30 -6.20 2.63
N ILE A 160 9.69 -5.34 3.45
CA ILE A 160 9.07 -5.74 4.73
C ILE A 160 7.91 -6.71 4.48
N VAL A 161 7.01 -6.38 3.54
CA VAL A 161 5.86 -7.22 3.19
C VAL A 161 6.31 -8.60 2.72
N ILE A 162 7.25 -8.65 1.77
CA ILE A 162 7.72 -9.90 1.16
C ILE A 162 8.53 -10.74 2.16
N ASN A 163 9.39 -10.13 2.97
CA ASN A 163 10.20 -10.84 3.96
C ASN A 163 9.35 -11.50 5.06
N ASN A 164 8.11 -11.04 5.27
CA ASN A 164 7.17 -11.58 6.25
C ASN A 164 6.08 -12.47 5.63
N LEU A 165 6.13 -12.73 4.32
CA LEU A 165 5.18 -13.65 3.69
C LEU A 165 5.39 -15.10 4.17
N PRO A 166 4.34 -15.92 4.22
CA PRO A 166 4.48 -17.36 4.42
C PRO A 166 5.37 -17.99 3.35
N VAL A 167 6.20 -18.96 3.74
CA VAL A 167 7.15 -19.66 2.84
C VAL A 167 6.48 -20.20 1.57
N TRP A 168 5.23 -20.65 1.65
CA TRP A 168 4.53 -21.18 0.47
C TRP A 168 4.31 -20.12 -0.63
N ALA A 169 4.25 -18.84 -0.28
CA ALA A 169 4.08 -17.76 -1.26
C ALA A 169 5.33 -17.59 -2.15
N GLU A 170 6.49 -18.06 -1.70
CA GLU A 170 7.73 -18.04 -2.50
C GLU A 170 7.63 -18.93 -3.74
N PHE A 171 6.88 -20.04 -3.68
CA PHE A 171 6.72 -20.95 -4.84
C PHE A 171 6.01 -20.29 -6.03
N PHE A 172 5.21 -19.26 -5.79
CA PHE A 172 4.46 -18.52 -6.82
C PHE A 172 5.10 -17.17 -7.17
N ARG A 173 6.32 -16.90 -6.70
CA ARG A 173 7.02 -15.63 -6.92
C ARG A 173 8.33 -15.84 -7.68
N ALA A 174 8.70 -14.84 -8.47
CA ALA A 174 10.03 -14.72 -9.04
C ALA A 174 10.53 -13.26 -8.88
N PRO A 175 11.85 -13.04 -8.76
CA PRO A 175 12.88 -14.05 -8.49
C PRO A 175 12.84 -14.53 -7.02
N ASP A 176 13.72 -15.45 -6.65
CA ASP A 176 13.93 -15.85 -5.24
C ASP A 176 14.19 -14.66 -4.32
N LEU A 177 13.87 -14.82 -3.02
CA LEU A 177 13.93 -13.74 -2.03
C LEU A 177 15.34 -13.13 -1.92
N SER A 178 16.37 -13.97 -1.97
CA SER A 178 17.76 -13.55 -1.93
C SER A 178 18.16 -12.60 -3.06
N ILE A 179 17.58 -12.78 -4.26
CA ILE A 179 17.79 -11.89 -5.41
C ILE A 179 16.94 -10.62 -5.25
N ALA A 180 15.69 -10.77 -4.81
CA ALA A 180 14.75 -9.67 -4.64
C ALA A 180 15.22 -8.65 -3.58
N LEU A 181 15.99 -9.06 -2.57
CA LEU A 181 16.47 -8.19 -1.49
C LEU A 181 17.87 -7.62 -1.71
N LEU A 182 18.50 -7.85 -2.87
CA LEU A 182 19.83 -7.28 -3.18
C LEU A 182 19.79 -5.73 -3.15
N GLU A 183 20.84 -5.13 -2.59
CA GLU A 183 21.00 -3.67 -2.50
C GLU A 183 21.53 -3.04 -3.80
N LYS A 184 22.52 -3.69 -4.43
CA LYS A 184 23.16 -3.16 -5.65
C LYS A 184 22.24 -3.31 -6.85
N TRP A 185 21.68 -2.18 -7.29
CA TRP A 185 20.67 -2.16 -8.35
C TRP A 185 21.12 -2.82 -9.65
N ASP A 186 22.31 -2.50 -10.16
CA ASP A 186 22.77 -3.03 -11.47
C ASP A 186 22.95 -4.55 -11.44
N GLU A 187 23.55 -5.07 -10.35
CA GLU A 187 23.71 -6.51 -10.13
C GLU A 187 22.36 -7.21 -9.95
N LYS A 188 21.45 -6.58 -9.19
CA LYS A 188 20.10 -7.06 -8.97
C LYS A 188 19.32 -7.17 -10.27
N LEU A 189 19.38 -6.14 -11.11
CA LEU A 189 18.66 -6.07 -12.39
C LEU A 189 19.09 -7.20 -13.32
N GLU A 190 20.39 -7.47 -13.42
CA GLU A 190 20.93 -8.58 -14.21
C GLU A 190 20.47 -9.96 -13.68
N LYS A 191 20.53 -10.16 -12.36
CA LYS A 191 20.10 -11.43 -11.73
C LYS A 191 18.60 -11.65 -11.86
N ILE A 192 17.77 -10.61 -11.71
CA ILE A 192 16.33 -10.67 -11.96
C ILE A 192 16.07 -11.13 -13.39
N ALA A 193 16.71 -10.49 -14.37
CA ALA A 193 16.49 -10.81 -15.77
C ALA A 193 16.81 -12.27 -16.07
N LYS A 194 18.00 -12.73 -15.66
CA LYS A 194 18.44 -14.13 -15.87
C LYS A 194 17.57 -15.15 -15.14
N ALA A 195 17.12 -14.83 -13.92
CA ALA A 195 16.29 -15.72 -13.12
C ALA A 195 14.85 -15.81 -13.63
N THR A 196 14.34 -14.79 -14.33
CA THR A 196 12.92 -14.72 -14.72
C THR A 196 12.67 -14.94 -16.22
N MET A 197 13.66 -14.73 -17.09
CA MET A 197 13.45 -14.80 -18.55
C MET A 197 13.04 -16.18 -19.08
N ASN A 198 13.38 -17.26 -18.35
CA ASN A 198 13.04 -18.64 -18.74
C ASN A 198 11.92 -19.25 -17.87
N GLU A 199 11.32 -18.45 -17.00
CA GLU A 199 10.26 -18.89 -16.10
C GLU A 199 8.88 -18.60 -16.71
N ASN A 200 7.88 -19.39 -16.32
CA ASN A 200 6.49 -19.14 -16.71
C ASN A 200 5.93 -17.95 -15.92
N MET A 201 6.17 -16.72 -16.39
CA MET A 201 5.58 -15.52 -15.80
C MET A 201 4.14 -15.35 -16.29
N VAL A 202 3.22 -15.28 -15.33
CA VAL A 202 1.78 -15.09 -15.58
C VAL A 202 1.29 -13.75 -15.07
N SER A 203 2.00 -13.14 -14.11
CA SER A 203 1.73 -11.78 -13.67
C SER A 203 3.01 -11.02 -13.35
N LEU A 204 2.90 -9.70 -13.40
CA LEU A 204 3.90 -8.77 -12.87
C LEU A 204 3.26 -7.92 -11.78
N ALA A 205 4.02 -7.55 -10.75
CA ALA A 205 3.58 -6.64 -9.71
C ALA A 205 4.69 -5.64 -9.35
N GLY A 206 4.38 -4.34 -9.39
CA GLY A 206 5.30 -3.31 -8.92
C GLY A 206 5.15 -1.96 -9.62
N VAL A 207 6.02 -1.03 -9.25
CA VAL A 207 6.00 0.35 -9.76
C VAL A 207 6.44 0.39 -11.24
N PRO A 208 5.70 1.11 -12.11
CA PRO A 208 6.00 1.21 -13.54
C PRO A 208 7.44 1.57 -13.91
N SER A 209 8.05 2.53 -13.21
CA SER A 209 9.42 2.97 -13.49
C SER A 209 10.44 1.84 -13.36
N TRP A 210 10.35 1.05 -12.29
CA TRP A 210 11.26 -0.07 -12.02
C TRP A 210 10.95 -1.29 -12.88
N MET A 211 9.66 -1.60 -13.09
CA MET A 211 9.25 -2.72 -13.93
C MET A 211 9.70 -2.54 -15.38
N LEU A 212 9.64 -1.31 -15.89
CA LEU A 212 10.12 -1.00 -17.24
C LEU A 212 11.62 -1.29 -17.40
N LEU A 213 12.44 -0.97 -16.39
CA LEU A 213 13.88 -1.26 -16.41
C LEU A 213 14.15 -2.77 -16.43
N ILE A 214 13.40 -3.54 -15.64
CA ILE A 214 13.50 -5.01 -15.64
C ILE A 214 13.15 -5.56 -17.02
N MET A 215 12.01 -5.15 -17.57
CA MET A 215 11.58 -5.64 -18.88
C MET A 215 12.60 -5.30 -19.97
N LYS A 216 13.18 -4.09 -19.97
CA LYS A 216 14.27 -3.73 -20.89
C LYS A 216 15.47 -4.66 -20.74
N ARG A 217 15.92 -4.92 -19.50
CA ARG A 217 17.02 -5.85 -19.24
C ARG A 217 16.71 -7.27 -19.69
N VAL A 218 15.50 -7.74 -19.44
CA VAL A 218 15.02 -9.07 -19.87
C VAL A 218 15.06 -9.19 -21.39
N LEU A 219 14.66 -8.16 -22.14
CA LEU A 219 14.75 -8.15 -23.61
C LEU A 219 16.20 -8.14 -24.10
N GLU A 220 17.07 -7.35 -23.47
CA GLU A 220 18.51 -7.33 -23.78
C GLU A 220 19.16 -8.71 -23.59
N GLU A 221 18.92 -9.36 -22.45
CA GLU A 221 19.51 -10.67 -22.11
C GLU A 221 18.90 -11.82 -22.95
N SER A 222 17.61 -11.74 -23.27
CA SER A 222 16.92 -12.79 -24.04
C SER A 222 17.07 -12.65 -25.56
N GLY A 223 17.44 -11.45 -26.05
CA GLY A 223 17.48 -11.12 -27.48
C GLY A 223 16.11 -11.08 -28.16
N LYS A 224 15.01 -11.11 -27.39
CA LYS A 224 13.63 -11.04 -27.90
C LYS A 224 13.22 -9.59 -28.18
N LYS A 225 12.21 -9.41 -29.03
CA LYS A 225 11.75 -8.06 -29.41
C LYS A 225 10.67 -7.49 -28.50
N SER A 226 9.95 -8.36 -27.80
CA SER A 226 8.85 -7.97 -26.92
C SER A 226 8.68 -8.93 -25.75
N ILE A 227 8.07 -8.45 -24.66
CA ILE A 227 7.87 -9.26 -23.46
C ILE A 227 6.88 -10.40 -23.72
N ALA A 228 5.92 -10.24 -24.64
CA ALA A 228 5.07 -11.34 -25.09
C ALA A 228 5.85 -12.55 -25.66
N GLU A 229 7.02 -12.32 -26.26
CA GLU A 229 7.88 -13.40 -26.75
C GLU A 229 8.67 -14.09 -25.64
N VAL A 230 8.96 -13.39 -24.55
CA VAL A 230 9.67 -13.92 -23.38
C VAL A 230 8.70 -14.67 -22.47
N TRP A 231 7.57 -14.04 -22.16
CA TRP A 231 6.55 -14.51 -21.23
C TRP A 231 5.19 -14.62 -21.95
N PRO A 232 4.97 -15.66 -22.76
CA PRO A 232 3.76 -15.78 -23.59
C PRO A 232 2.46 -15.92 -22.79
N ASN A 233 2.55 -16.45 -21.56
CA ASN A 233 1.41 -16.65 -20.66
C ASN A 233 1.16 -15.46 -19.72
N LEU A 234 1.89 -14.34 -19.89
CA LEU A 234 1.68 -13.16 -19.06
C LEU A 234 0.29 -12.57 -19.31
N GLU A 235 -0.55 -12.50 -18.28
CA GLU A 235 -1.95 -12.08 -18.42
C GLU A 235 -2.30 -10.77 -17.69
N VAL A 236 -1.51 -10.37 -16.69
CA VAL A 236 -1.82 -9.17 -15.91
C VAL A 236 -0.57 -8.47 -15.37
N TYR A 237 -0.62 -7.14 -15.37
CA TYR A 237 0.31 -6.29 -14.67
C TYR A 237 -0.42 -5.50 -13.57
N PHE A 238 -0.14 -5.83 -12.32
CA PHE A 238 -0.57 -5.10 -11.14
C PHE A 238 0.38 -3.93 -10.87
N HIS A 239 -0.11 -2.70 -10.98
CA HIS A 239 0.75 -1.52 -10.90
C HIS A 239 0.22 -0.47 -9.92
N GLY A 240 1.12 0.27 -9.30
CA GLY A 240 0.78 1.32 -8.35
C GLY A 240 2.01 2.13 -7.93
N GLY A 241 1.80 3.05 -7.01
CA GLY A 241 2.85 3.89 -6.41
C GLY A 241 3.28 5.10 -7.23
N VAL A 242 2.97 5.18 -8.53
CA VAL A 242 3.12 6.39 -9.36
C VAL A 242 1.99 6.45 -10.40
N ASN A 243 1.71 7.65 -10.92
CA ASN A 243 0.77 7.82 -12.02
C ASN A 243 1.21 7.00 -13.25
N PHE A 244 0.35 6.10 -13.72
CA PHE A 244 0.66 5.21 -14.84
C PHE A 244 0.50 5.87 -16.22
N THR A 245 -0.26 6.97 -16.33
CA THR A 245 -0.56 7.65 -17.60
C THR A 245 0.67 7.93 -18.47
N PRO A 246 1.80 8.45 -17.93
CA PRO A 246 3.01 8.70 -18.73
C PRO A 246 3.68 7.42 -19.28
N TYR A 247 3.37 6.27 -18.70
CA TYR A 247 3.97 4.97 -19.04
C TYR A 247 3.10 4.16 -20.02
N LYS A 248 1.81 4.50 -20.21
CA LYS A 248 0.84 3.72 -21.00
C LYS A 248 1.38 3.29 -22.38
N GLU A 249 1.92 4.21 -23.17
CA GLU A 249 2.43 3.90 -24.54
C GLU A 249 3.71 3.06 -24.53
N GLN A 250 4.62 3.31 -23.59
CA GLN A 250 5.85 2.52 -23.47
C GLN A 250 5.53 1.08 -23.05
N PHE A 251 4.59 0.90 -22.13
CA PHE A 251 4.15 -0.41 -21.66
C PHE A 251 3.40 -1.18 -22.75
N LYS A 252 2.51 -0.54 -23.51
CA LYS A 252 1.87 -1.17 -24.68
C LYS A 252 2.91 -1.69 -25.68
N THR A 253 3.92 -0.88 -25.98
CA THR A 253 4.98 -1.23 -26.93
C THR A 253 5.86 -2.36 -26.43
N ILE A 254 6.35 -2.29 -25.20
CA ILE A 254 7.30 -3.28 -24.66
C ILE A 254 6.63 -4.64 -24.40
N PHE A 255 5.36 -4.64 -23.97
CA PHE A 255 4.60 -5.87 -23.85
C PHE A 255 4.28 -6.46 -25.22
N ASN A 256 3.83 -5.63 -26.17
CA ASN A 256 3.32 -6.07 -27.47
C ASN A 256 2.24 -7.15 -27.33
N LYS A 257 1.36 -6.99 -26.33
CA LYS A 257 0.30 -7.93 -25.97
C LYS A 257 -1.03 -7.19 -25.75
N PRO A 258 -1.89 -7.06 -26.78
CA PRO A 258 -3.11 -6.25 -26.71
C PRO A 258 -4.15 -6.74 -25.69
N ASP A 259 -4.12 -8.03 -25.36
CA ASP A 259 -5.00 -8.69 -24.40
C ASP A 259 -4.48 -8.69 -22.96
N LEU A 260 -3.36 -8.02 -22.69
CA LEU A 260 -2.80 -7.92 -21.35
C LEU A 260 -3.68 -7.02 -20.46
N ASN A 261 -4.00 -7.51 -19.27
CA ASN A 261 -4.71 -6.72 -18.27
C ASN A 261 -3.76 -5.80 -17.53
N TYR A 262 -4.20 -4.56 -17.28
CA TYR A 262 -3.56 -3.64 -16.36
C TYR A 262 -4.52 -3.43 -15.20
N LEU A 263 -4.04 -3.66 -13.98
CA LEU A 263 -4.84 -3.46 -12.78
C LEU A 263 -4.13 -2.48 -11.86
N GLU A 264 -4.72 -1.30 -11.71
CA GLU A 264 -4.16 -0.19 -10.95
C GLU A 264 -4.49 -0.31 -9.45
N LEU A 265 -3.48 0.00 -8.64
CA LEU A 265 -3.51 -0.03 -7.19
C LEU A 265 -3.09 1.34 -6.67
N TYR A 266 -3.84 1.85 -5.69
CA TYR A 266 -3.42 3.00 -4.89
C TYR A 266 -2.96 2.53 -3.52
N ASN A 267 -1.64 2.52 -3.33
CA ASN A 267 -0.98 2.18 -2.09
C ASN A 267 0.25 3.07 -1.88
N ALA A 268 0.58 3.33 -0.62
CA ALA A 268 1.77 4.03 -0.19
C ALA A 268 2.45 3.26 0.94
N THR A 269 3.54 3.83 1.46
CA THR A 269 4.24 3.28 2.61
C THR A 269 3.33 3.24 3.86
N GLU A 270 2.44 4.21 3.98
CA GLU A 270 1.51 4.39 5.10
C GLU A 270 0.26 3.51 5.06
N GLY A 271 -0.05 2.88 3.91
CA GLY A 271 -1.24 2.05 3.78
C GLY A 271 -1.57 1.63 2.35
N PHE A 272 -2.57 0.78 2.22
CA PHE A 272 -3.18 0.35 0.96
C PHE A 272 -4.58 0.95 0.90
N PHE A 273 -4.87 1.75 -0.12
CA PHE A 273 -6.04 2.62 -0.12
C PHE A 273 -7.07 2.27 -1.20
N GLY A 274 -6.65 1.91 -2.42
CA GLY A 274 -7.60 1.71 -3.52
C GLY A 274 -7.20 0.63 -4.51
N ILE A 275 -8.19 0.00 -5.14
CA ILE A 275 -8.01 -1.04 -6.16
C ILE A 275 -8.95 -0.77 -7.34
N GLN A 276 -8.43 -0.85 -8.55
CA GLN A 276 -9.26 -0.85 -9.76
C GLN A 276 -10.13 -2.13 -9.79
N ASP A 277 -11.44 -1.96 -9.66
CA ASP A 277 -12.39 -3.06 -9.55
C ASP A 277 -13.33 -3.20 -10.76
N GLN A 278 -13.10 -2.43 -11.81
CA GLN A 278 -13.89 -2.44 -13.04
C GLN A 278 -13.01 -2.54 -14.28
N ARG A 279 -13.50 -3.27 -15.29
CA ARG A 279 -12.88 -3.29 -16.63
C ARG A 279 -13.12 -1.96 -17.33
N ASN A 280 -12.11 -1.49 -18.07
CA ASN A 280 -12.19 -0.27 -18.90
C ASN A 280 -12.50 1.03 -18.13
N SER A 281 -12.18 1.09 -16.84
CA SER A 281 -12.29 2.30 -16.02
C SER A 281 -10.93 2.64 -15.41
N ASP A 282 -10.55 3.92 -15.34
CA ASP A 282 -9.37 4.37 -14.59
C ASP A 282 -9.72 4.68 -13.11
N GLU A 283 -10.96 4.41 -12.67
CA GLU A 283 -11.42 4.62 -11.29
C GLU A 283 -10.95 3.49 -10.35
N LEU A 284 -10.72 3.84 -9.07
CA LEU A 284 -10.29 2.92 -8.04
C LEU A 284 -11.35 2.85 -6.94
N LEU A 285 -11.78 1.66 -6.52
CA LEU A 285 -12.59 1.49 -5.32
C LEU A 285 -11.74 1.83 -4.08
N LEU A 286 -12.23 2.74 -3.23
CA LEU A 286 -11.63 3.01 -1.93
C LEU A 286 -11.86 1.82 -0.99
N MET A 287 -10.78 1.23 -0.48
CA MET A 287 -10.82 0.07 0.41
C MET A 287 -11.05 0.54 1.86
N LEU A 288 -12.23 0.22 2.39
CA LEU A 288 -12.69 0.73 3.68
C LEU A 288 -12.45 -0.22 4.85
N ASP A 289 -12.11 -1.48 4.59
CA ASP A 289 -11.99 -2.53 5.60
C ASP A 289 -10.54 -2.89 5.98
N TYR A 290 -9.57 -2.01 5.70
CA TYR A 290 -8.13 -2.29 5.78
C TYR A 290 -7.44 -1.78 7.06
N GLY A 291 -8.16 -1.62 8.16
CA GLY A 291 -7.56 -1.07 9.39
C GLY A 291 -7.20 0.41 9.27
N ILE A 292 -7.86 1.14 8.36
CA ILE A 292 -7.65 2.56 8.11
C ILE A 292 -8.97 3.30 8.31
N PHE A 293 -8.95 4.30 9.18
CA PHE A 293 -10.00 5.30 9.28
C PHE A 293 -9.64 6.53 8.45
N TYR A 294 -10.53 6.94 7.55
CA TYR A 294 -10.32 8.03 6.60
C TYR A 294 -11.03 9.31 7.02
N GLU A 295 -10.30 10.40 6.82
CA GLU A 295 -10.79 11.77 6.90
C GLU A 295 -10.31 12.54 5.66
N PHE A 296 -11.05 13.59 5.28
CA PHE A 296 -10.81 14.32 4.04
C PHE A 296 -10.77 15.82 4.32
N ILE A 297 -9.67 16.49 3.98
CA ILE A 297 -9.58 17.96 4.05
C ILE A 297 -10.03 18.50 2.69
N PRO A 298 -11.03 19.39 2.58
CA PRO A 298 -11.36 20.04 1.31
C PRO A 298 -10.30 21.09 0.95
N VAL A 299 -10.15 21.43 -0.34
CA VAL A 299 -9.16 22.41 -0.82
C VAL A 299 -9.18 23.73 -0.04
N SER A 300 -10.36 24.22 0.35
CA SER A 300 -10.54 25.46 1.10
C SER A 300 -9.91 25.45 2.51
N GLU A 301 -9.54 24.28 3.02
CA GLU A 301 -8.97 24.07 4.35
C GLU A 301 -7.47 23.74 4.31
N PHE A 302 -6.85 23.58 3.13
CA PHE A 302 -5.47 23.07 2.99
C PHE A 302 -4.40 23.88 3.72
N GLU A 303 -4.54 25.21 3.72
CA GLU A 303 -3.55 26.15 4.26
C GLU A 303 -3.81 26.50 5.74
N LYS A 304 -4.86 25.94 6.35
CA LYS A 304 -5.17 26.22 7.76
C LYS A 304 -4.29 25.35 8.66
N GLU A 305 -3.77 25.96 9.72
CA GLU A 305 -3.00 25.27 10.77
C GLU A 305 -3.84 24.17 11.45
N PHE A 306 -5.13 24.43 11.66
CA PHE A 306 -6.09 23.49 12.21
C PHE A 306 -7.22 23.27 11.19
N PRO A 307 -7.00 22.41 10.17
CA PRO A 307 -7.96 22.22 9.10
C PRO A 307 -9.20 21.48 9.58
N ASN A 308 -10.37 21.90 9.11
CA ASN A 308 -11.57 21.08 9.25
C ASN A 308 -11.50 19.90 8.30
N THR A 309 -11.56 18.69 8.85
CA THR A 309 -11.71 17.47 8.06
C THR A 309 -13.17 17.08 7.91
N LEU A 310 -13.48 16.29 6.90
CA LEU A 310 -14.77 15.69 6.62
C LEU A 310 -14.67 14.18 6.81
N SER A 311 -15.73 13.57 7.31
CA SER A 311 -15.90 12.11 7.28
C SER A 311 -16.35 11.67 5.89
N LEU A 312 -16.28 10.35 5.62
CA LEU A 312 -16.72 9.76 4.37
C LEU A 312 -18.18 10.12 4.01
N SER A 313 -19.06 10.34 5.00
CA SER A 313 -20.47 10.73 4.77
C SER A 313 -20.67 12.17 4.26
N GLN A 314 -19.63 12.98 4.32
CA GLN A 314 -19.67 14.43 4.04
C GLN A 314 -18.90 14.79 2.76
N VAL A 315 -18.31 13.82 2.06
CA VAL A 315 -17.60 14.07 0.81
C VAL A 315 -18.58 14.16 -0.35
N GLU A 316 -18.20 14.92 -1.37
CA GLU A 316 -18.97 15.13 -2.58
C GLU A 316 -18.16 14.65 -3.78
N ALA A 317 -18.86 14.18 -4.82
CA ALA A 317 -18.23 13.85 -6.09
C ALA A 317 -17.64 15.11 -6.74
N ASP A 318 -16.59 14.92 -7.53
CA ASP A 318 -15.85 15.93 -8.26
C ASP A 318 -15.19 17.03 -7.42
N VAL A 319 -15.05 16.82 -6.11
CA VAL A 319 -14.31 17.70 -5.21
C VAL A 319 -12.95 17.09 -4.87
N ASN A 320 -11.90 17.90 -4.90
CA ASN A 320 -10.56 17.49 -4.50
C ASN A 320 -10.41 17.53 -2.97
N TYR A 321 -9.82 16.49 -2.41
CA TYR A 321 -9.55 16.37 -0.98
C TYR A 321 -8.11 15.94 -0.73
N ALA A 322 -7.49 16.45 0.32
CA ALA A 322 -6.28 15.84 0.88
C ALA A 322 -6.68 14.74 1.85
N MET A 323 -6.00 13.60 1.79
CA MET A 323 -6.33 12.45 2.62
C MET A 323 -5.64 12.54 4.00
N VAL A 324 -6.42 12.25 5.04
CA VAL A 324 -5.97 12.12 6.43
C VAL A 324 -6.34 10.72 6.90
N ILE A 325 -5.38 10.00 7.47
CA ILE A 325 -5.54 8.59 7.84
C ILE A 325 -5.23 8.34 9.31
N SER A 326 -5.98 7.43 9.93
CA SER A 326 -5.57 6.79 11.18
C SER A 326 -5.46 5.29 10.97
N THR A 327 -4.34 4.67 11.36
CA THR A 327 -3.99 3.30 10.94
C THR A 327 -3.69 2.38 12.12
N THR A 328 -3.72 1.07 11.86
CA THR A 328 -3.29 0.01 12.79
C THR A 328 -1.77 0.00 13.09
N ALA A 329 -1.01 0.99 12.61
CA ALA A 329 0.41 1.17 12.94
C ALA A 329 0.68 2.45 13.77
N GLY A 330 -0.37 3.10 14.26
CA GLY A 330 -0.23 4.27 15.14
C GLY A 330 0.09 5.58 14.40
N LEU A 331 -0.19 5.66 13.10
CA LEU A 331 -0.40 6.96 12.46
C LEU A 331 -1.79 7.44 12.88
N TRP A 332 -1.86 8.62 13.50
CA TRP A 332 -3.11 9.17 14.05
C TRP A 332 -3.43 10.50 13.38
N ARG A 333 -4.58 10.58 12.70
CA ARG A 333 -4.99 11.74 11.88
C ARG A 333 -3.83 12.28 11.04
N TYR A 334 -3.04 11.38 10.45
CA TYR A 334 -1.84 11.72 9.69
C TYR A 334 -2.20 12.19 8.29
N LYS A 335 -1.73 13.39 7.92
CA LYS A 335 -1.86 13.95 6.58
C LYS A 335 -0.92 13.21 5.63
N LEU A 336 -1.50 12.42 4.73
CA LEU A 336 -0.74 11.57 3.80
C LEU A 336 0.12 12.39 2.83
N GLY A 337 -0.41 13.54 2.39
CA GLY A 337 0.22 14.41 1.39
C GLY A 337 -0.37 14.27 -0.01
N ASP A 338 -1.11 13.19 -0.25
CA ASP A 338 -1.82 12.95 -1.51
C ASP A 338 -3.18 13.67 -1.55
N THR A 339 -3.57 14.06 -2.77
CA THR A 339 -4.91 14.55 -3.09
C THR A 339 -5.68 13.54 -3.92
N ILE A 340 -6.94 13.31 -3.55
CA ILE A 340 -7.87 12.47 -4.31
C ILE A 340 -9.08 13.29 -4.74
N LYS A 341 -9.83 12.75 -5.71
CA LYS A 341 -11.12 13.29 -6.13
C LYS A 341 -12.11 12.14 -6.25
N PHE A 342 -13.24 12.23 -5.57
CA PHE A 342 -14.27 11.20 -5.70
C PHE A 342 -14.98 11.32 -7.05
N THR A 343 -14.96 10.26 -7.83
CA THR A 343 -15.76 10.10 -9.06
C THR A 343 -17.14 9.55 -8.75
N SER A 344 -17.26 8.78 -7.66
CA SER A 344 -18.53 8.29 -7.12
C SER A 344 -18.49 8.24 -5.59
N ILE A 345 -19.64 8.40 -4.96
CA ILE A 345 -19.84 8.26 -3.51
C ILE A 345 -20.66 7.03 -3.12
N ALA A 346 -21.11 6.24 -4.11
CA ALA A 346 -21.86 5.01 -3.89
C ALA A 346 -21.69 4.04 -5.08
N PRO A 347 -20.71 3.12 -5.02
CA PRO A 347 -19.62 3.01 -4.04
C PRO A 347 -18.62 4.18 -4.12
N PHE A 348 -17.81 4.38 -3.08
CA PHE A 348 -16.76 5.41 -3.05
C PHE A 348 -15.62 5.06 -4.02
N ARG A 349 -15.35 5.95 -4.98
CA ARG A 349 -14.30 5.84 -6.01
C ARG A 349 -13.60 7.14 -6.24
#